data_AF-A0A9J6EFG9-F1
#
_entry.id   AF-A0A9J6EFG9-F1
#
_cell.length_a   1.000
_cell.length_b   1.000
_cell.length_c   1.000
_cell.angle_alpha   90.00
_cell.angle_beta   90.00
_cell.angle_gamma   90.00
#
_symmetry.space_group_name_H-M   'P 1'
#
loop_
_entity.id
_entity.type
_entity.pdbx_description
1 polymer ?
#
loop_
_entity_poly.entity_id
_entity_poly.type
_entity_poly.pdbx_seq_one_letter_code
_entity_poly.pdbx_strand_id
1 'polypeptide(L)'
;MFAVITATGYMPNGVYEGGFANLGSQDQCLKVESNKGIRGRYCTLFWRPPTEVSLAAFTKEELRENPRLDIRLWLNNTRERFHVGSRSGVCIPSTCQQKEMNHIISGVASAYGAEASLKYCRTKEAVRFKKLEVGIMTTIPAMVVVLAFFLLPKLVHGPLAEEHLSKYYNGCSKNWWTVLVHINNFNKYEEICLDHYWYISVDMQIFVVASVLCVLMTRCLLWALALCCTTVVVFASWPWNNMKLPSRGVAALYSALHKNAWALSLGWITYACATGQAGKARLKSP
;
A
#
# COMPACT_ATOMS: atom_id res chain seq x y z
N MET A 1 6.94 16.94 -21.29
CA MET A 1 8.22 16.19 -21.31
C MET A 1 8.72 15.89 -19.90
N PHE A 2 8.83 16.89 -19.02
CA PHE A 2 9.20 16.69 -17.60
C PHE A 2 8.39 15.62 -16.87
N ALA A 3 7.06 15.59 -17.05
CA ALA A 3 6.18 14.60 -16.40
C ALA A 3 6.46 13.13 -16.79
N VAL A 4 7.06 12.88 -17.97
CA VAL A 4 7.43 11.52 -18.42
C VAL A 4 8.66 11.03 -17.65
N ILE A 5 9.64 11.91 -17.46
CA ILE A 5 10.88 11.59 -16.75
C ILE A 5 10.60 11.37 -15.26
N THR A 6 9.76 12.21 -14.64
CA THR A 6 9.45 12.11 -13.21
C THR A 6 8.60 10.91 -12.84
N ALA A 7 7.84 10.34 -13.78
CA ALA A 7 7.01 9.16 -13.55
C ALA A 7 7.79 7.83 -13.65
N THR A 8 9.01 7.88 -14.19
CA THR A 8 9.89 6.71 -14.33
C THR A 8 10.51 6.34 -12.99
N GLY A 9 10.42 5.06 -12.64
CA GLY A 9 11.09 4.48 -11.49
C GLY A 9 12.60 4.46 -11.71
N TYR A 10 13.35 4.89 -10.71
CA TYR A 10 14.80 4.76 -10.67
C TYR A 10 15.19 3.33 -10.26
N MET A 11 16.48 3.00 -10.33
CA MET A 11 16.97 1.70 -9.84
C MET A 11 16.60 1.55 -8.35
N PRO A 12 16.11 0.39 -7.88
CA PRO A 12 15.63 0.24 -6.50
C PRO A 12 16.69 0.68 -5.48
N ASN A 13 16.32 1.47 -4.48
CA ASN A 13 17.21 1.67 -3.34
C ASN A 13 17.28 0.33 -2.60
N GLY A 14 18.49 -0.17 -2.34
CA GLY A 14 18.68 -1.48 -1.70
C GLY A 14 18.68 -2.67 -2.66
N VAL A 15 19.10 -2.53 -3.93
CA VAL A 15 19.39 -3.70 -4.80
C VAL A 15 20.34 -4.70 -4.10
N TYR A 16 21.31 -4.19 -3.34
CA TYR A 16 22.23 -5.02 -2.54
C TYR A 16 21.62 -5.60 -1.25
N GLU A 17 20.40 -5.16 -0.90
CA GLU A 17 19.63 -5.61 0.28
C GLU A 17 18.41 -6.47 -0.13
N GLY A 18 18.30 -6.85 -1.42
CA GLY A 18 17.20 -7.68 -1.93
C GLY A 18 16.04 -6.88 -2.54
N GLY A 19 16.20 -5.59 -2.79
CA GLY A 19 15.24 -4.76 -3.52
C GLY A 19 15.29 -5.04 -5.03
N PHE A 20 14.39 -5.88 -5.55
CA PHE A 20 14.36 -6.26 -6.97
C PHE A 20 13.37 -5.47 -7.84
N ALA A 21 12.60 -4.53 -7.29
CA ALA A 21 11.65 -3.77 -8.08
C ALA A 21 11.43 -2.34 -7.60
N ASN A 22 11.34 -1.40 -8.56
CA ASN A 22 10.92 -0.02 -8.34
C ASN A 22 10.08 0.44 -9.54
N LEU A 23 8.76 0.41 -9.37
CA LEU A 23 7.81 0.62 -10.47
C LEU A 23 7.56 2.10 -10.79
N GLY A 24 8.11 3.06 -10.03
CA GLY A 24 7.79 4.47 -10.24
C GLY A 24 6.29 4.77 -10.11
N SER A 25 5.82 5.84 -10.77
CA SER A 25 4.41 6.26 -10.70
C SER A 25 3.66 5.97 -12.00
N GLN A 26 3.04 4.78 -12.06
CA GLN A 26 2.23 4.36 -13.21
C GLN A 26 1.10 5.35 -13.51
N ASP A 27 0.35 5.79 -12.50
CA ASP A 27 -0.79 6.67 -12.68
C ASP A 27 -0.39 8.06 -13.21
N GLN A 28 0.75 8.60 -12.75
CA GLN A 28 1.26 9.86 -13.29
C GLN A 28 1.66 9.71 -14.76
N CYS A 29 2.32 8.60 -15.12
CA CYS A 29 2.70 8.33 -16.50
C CYS A 29 1.47 8.26 -17.43
N LEU A 30 0.44 7.51 -17.02
CA LEU A 30 -0.78 7.33 -17.84
C LEU A 30 -1.59 8.62 -17.98
N LYS A 31 -1.46 9.57 -17.04
CA LYS A 31 -2.11 10.88 -17.11
C LYS A 31 -1.40 11.88 -18.02
N VAL A 32 -0.19 11.59 -18.50
CA VAL A 32 0.52 12.49 -19.43
C VAL A 32 -0.21 12.55 -20.76
N GLU A 33 -0.70 13.73 -21.10
CA GLU A 33 -1.31 14.05 -22.38
C GLU A 33 -0.79 15.42 -22.85
N SER A 34 -0.41 15.51 -24.12
CA SER A 34 0.10 16.73 -24.73
C SER A 34 -0.89 17.27 -25.76
N ASN A 35 -0.92 18.59 -25.91
CA ASN A 35 -1.70 19.28 -26.95
C ASN A 35 -1.37 18.81 -28.38
N LYS A 36 -0.20 18.18 -28.58
CA LYS A 36 0.21 17.56 -29.85
C LYS A 36 -0.23 16.08 -29.99
N GLY A 37 -1.12 15.59 -29.14
CA GLY A 37 -1.65 14.22 -29.18
C GLY A 37 -0.70 13.13 -28.63
N ILE A 38 0.42 13.52 -28.01
CA ILE A 38 1.36 12.58 -27.39
C ILE A 38 0.81 12.16 -26.02
N ARG A 39 0.64 10.85 -25.81
CA ARG A 39 0.17 10.26 -24.55
C ARG A 39 1.30 9.53 -23.85
N GLY A 40 1.25 9.41 -22.52
CA GLY A 40 2.16 8.54 -21.78
C GLY A 40 1.79 7.06 -21.92
N ARG A 41 2.80 6.22 -22.09
CA ARG A 41 2.72 4.76 -22.07
C ARG A 41 3.66 4.26 -20.97
N TYR A 42 3.08 3.59 -19.98
CA TYR A 42 3.83 2.99 -18.89
C TYR A 42 4.30 1.60 -19.29
N CYS A 43 5.58 1.30 -19.15
CA CYS A 43 6.18 -0.01 -19.42
C CYS A 43 6.98 -0.49 -18.22
N THR A 44 7.15 -1.80 -18.05
CA THR A 44 8.10 -2.35 -17.08
C THR A 44 9.40 -2.74 -17.79
N LEU A 45 10.50 -2.09 -17.43
CA LEU A 45 11.84 -2.49 -17.81
C LEU A 45 12.31 -3.62 -16.92
N PHE A 46 12.69 -4.73 -17.52
CA PHE A 46 13.32 -5.84 -16.82
C PHE A 46 14.81 -5.85 -17.16
N TRP A 47 15.64 -5.81 -16.13
CA TRP A 47 17.09 -5.75 -16.23
C TRP A 47 17.70 -7.00 -15.60
N ARG A 48 18.45 -7.78 -16.39
CA ARG A 48 19.18 -8.96 -15.94
C ARG A 48 20.66 -8.61 -15.79
N PRO A 49 21.24 -8.78 -14.59
CA PRO A 49 22.66 -8.54 -14.39
C PRO A 49 23.53 -9.56 -15.14
N PRO A 50 24.83 -9.27 -15.33
CA PRO A 50 25.79 -10.24 -15.86
C PRO A 50 25.82 -11.52 -15.01
N THR A 51 26.15 -12.64 -15.64
CA THR A 51 26.19 -13.96 -14.99
C THR A 51 27.13 -13.96 -13.77
N GLU A 52 28.25 -13.24 -13.81
CA GLU A 52 29.26 -13.14 -12.73
C GLU A 52 28.75 -12.42 -11.46
N VAL A 53 27.92 -11.39 -11.61
CA VAL A 53 27.30 -10.70 -10.47
C VAL A 53 26.20 -11.56 -9.86
N SER A 54 25.47 -12.28 -10.70
CA SER A 54 24.49 -13.28 -10.26
C SER A 54 25.17 -14.42 -9.49
N LEU A 55 26.35 -14.88 -9.94
CA LEU A 55 27.21 -15.84 -9.24
C LEU A 55 27.57 -15.34 -7.82
N ALA A 56 28.02 -14.09 -7.68
CA ALA A 56 28.50 -13.56 -6.38
C ALA A 56 27.40 -13.42 -5.30
N ALA A 57 26.13 -13.25 -5.70
CA ALA A 57 25.02 -13.05 -4.76
C ALA A 57 24.54 -14.34 -4.05
N PHE A 58 24.76 -15.52 -4.64
CA PHE A 58 24.27 -16.81 -4.12
C PHE A 58 25.39 -17.76 -3.64
N THR A 59 26.65 -17.45 -3.93
CA THR A 59 27.76 -18.42 -3.83
C THR A 59 28.29 -18.70 -2.43
N LYS A 60 28.01 -17.89 -1.40
CA LYS A 60 28.69 -18.08 -0.10
C LYS A 60 28.13 -19.23 0.75
N GLU A 61 26.81 -19.43 0.77
CA GLU A 61 26.21 -20.52 1.56
C GLU A 61 26.12 -21.85 0.80
N GLU A 62 25.65 -21.88 -0.46
CA GLU A 62 25.35 -23.13 -1.19
C GLU A 62 26.59 -23.91 -1.65
N LEU A 63 27.72 -23.24 -1.91
CA LEU A 63 29.00 -23.91 -2.22
C LEU A 63 29.56 -24.71 -1.04
N ARG A 64 29.17 -24.36 0.19
CA ARG A 64 29.64 -25.01 1.41
C ARG A 64 28.92 -26.34 1.67
N GLU A 65 27.68 -26.47 1.20
CA GLU A 65 26.85 -27.65 1.43
C GLU A 65 26.96 -28.72 0.33
N ASN A 66 27.39 -28.38 -0.89
CA ASN A 66 27.37 -29.34 -2.01
C ASN A 66 28.54 -29.20 -3.01
N PRO A 67 29.71 -29.81 -2.75
CA PRO A 67 30.92 -29.64 -3.56
C PRO A 67 30.88 -30.31 -4.95
N ARG A 68 29.84 -31.10 -5.25
CA ARG A 68 29.61 -31.71 -6.58
C ARG A 68 28.62 -30.94 -7.46
N LEU A 69 28.09 -29.82 -6.97
CA LEU A 69 27.13 -29.00 -7.71
C LEU A 69 27.85 -28.31 -8.89
N ASP A 70 27.42 -28.60 -10.11
CA ASP A 70 27.82 -27.77 -11.26
C ASP A 70 27.08 -26.43 -11.16
N ILE A 71 27.79 -25.45 -10.58
CA ILE A 71 27.29 -24.11 -10.30
C ILE A 71 26.79 -23.45 -11.58
N ARG A 72 27.39 -23.70 -12.75
CA ARG A 72 26.95 -23.08 -14.01
C ARG A 72 25.61 -23.66 -14.47
N LEU A 73 25.44 -24.98 -14.34
CA LEU A 73 24.20 -25.66 -14.73
C LEU A 73 23.05 -25.33 -13.76
N TRP A 74 23.32 -25.35 -12.45
CA TRP A 74 22.36 -24.96 -11.42
C TRP A 74 21.96 -23.49 -11.59
N LEU A 75 22.91 -22.59 -11.80
CA LEU A 75 22.63 -21.17 -12.03
C LEU A 75 21.84 -20.90 -13.30
N ASN A 76 22.13 -21.58 -14.42
CA ASN A 76 21.31 -21.40 -15.62
C ASN A 76 19.86 -21.87 -15.38
N ASN A 77 19.66 -22.98 -14.67
CA ASN A 77 18.33 -23.45 -14.29
C ASN A 77 17.62 -22.54 -13.27
N THR A 78 18.32 -22.02 -12.27
CA THR A 78 17.75 -21.07 -11.30
C THR A 78 17.54 -19.68 -11.90
N ARG A 79 18.37 -19.26 -12.85
CA ARG A 79 18.20 -18.03 -13.65
C ARG A 79 16.92 -18.04 -14.47
N GLU A 80 16.54 -19.18 -15.05
CA GLU A 80 15.25 -19.34 -15.73
C GLU A 80 14.07 -19.48 -14.75
N ARG A 81 14.24 -20.20 -13.63
CA ARG A 81 13.16 -20.44 -12.65
C ARG A 81 12.82 -19.26 -11.76
N PHE A 82 13.80 -18.45 -11.35
CA PHE A 82 13.60 -17.40 -10.35
C PHE A 82 13.54 -15.99 -10.93
N HIS A 83 13.64 -15.83 -12.26
CA HIS A 83 13.65 -14.52 -12.92
C HIS A 83 14.59 -13.53 -12.23
N VAL A 84 15.83 -13.96 -11.93
CA VAL A 84 16.82 -13.13 -11.23
C VAL A 84 17.11 -11.89 -12.08
N GLY A 85 16.63 -10.74 -11.61
CA GLY A 85 16.68 -9.48 -12.33
C GLY A 85 15.92 -8.40 -11.59
N SER A 86 16.21 -7.15 -11.94
CA SER A 86 15.55 -5.97 -11.39
C SER A 86 14.45 -5.49 -12.32
N ARG A 87 13.30 -5.10 -11.77
CA ARG A 87 12.19 -4.53 -12.54
C ARG A 87 12.00 -3.06 -12.20
N SER A 88 12.14 -2.19 -13.19
CA SER A 88 11.86 -0.76 -13.06
C SER A 88 10.67 -0.35 -13.91
N GLY A 89 9.84 0.58 -13.46
CA GLY A 89 8.80 1.17 -14.30
C GLY A 89 9.37 2.31 -15.13
N VAL A 90 9.09 2.36 -16.43
CA VAL A 90 9.55 3.42 -17.34
C VAL A 90 8.35 4.02 -18.05
N CYS A 91 8.26 5.35 -18.00
CA CYS A 91 7.28 6.07 -18.78
C CYS A 91 7.88 6.48 -20.12
N ILE A 92 7.28 6.03 -21.22
CA ILE A 92 7.67 6.38 -22.58
C ILE A 92 6.50 7.08 -23.30
N PRO A 93 6.75 7.96 -24.27
CA PRO A 93 5.67 8.51 -25.08
C PRO A 93 5.04 7.41 -25.95
N SER A 94 3.74 7.53 -26.22
CA SER A 94 2.95 6.58 -27.00
C SER A 94 3.41 6.48 -28.47
N THR A 95 4.12 7.50 -28.95
CA THR A 95 4.70 7.59 -30.30
C THR A 95 5.90 6.66 -30.49
N CYS A 96 6.59 6.26 -29.43
CA CYS A 96 7.70 5.31 -29.53
C CYS A 96 7.17 3.88 -29.70
N GLN A 97 7.72 3.12 -30.65
CA GLN A 97 7.41 1.71 -30.76
C GLN A 97 8.20 0.90 -29.72
N GLN A 98 7.57 -0.15 -29.19
CA GLN A 98 8.22 -1.02 -28.20
C GLN A 98 9.47 -1.70 -28.78
N LYS A 99 9.49 -2.02 -30.08
CA LYS A 99 10.64 -2.64 -30.76
C LYS A 99 11.86 -1.71 -30.78
N GLU A 100 11.67 -0.44 -31.13
CA GLU A 100 12.74 0.56 -31.18
C GLU A 100 13.33 0.80 -29.79
N MET A 101 12.46 0.95 -28.79
CA MET A 101 12.90 1.13 -27.40
C MET A 101 13.67 -0.10 -26.88
N ASN A 102 13.21 -1.31 -27.20
CA ASN A 102 13.93 -2.53 -26.85
C ASN A 102 15.33 -2.58 -27.47
N HIS A 103 15.49 -2.15 -28.72
CA HIS A 103 16.80 -2.11 -29.38
C HIS A 103 17.76 -1.12 -28.72
N ILE A 104 17.28 0.07 -28.34
CA ILE A 104 18.09 1.08 -27.62
C ILE A 104 18.51 0.53 -26.25
N ILE A 105 17.55 -0.01 -25.51
CA ILE A 105 17.76 -0.53 -24.15
C ILE A 105 18.70 -1.73 -24.16
N SER A 106 18.56 -2.64 -25.14
CA SER A 106 19.47 -3.78 -25.27
C SER A 106 20.88 -3.33 -25.63
N GLY A 107 21.04 -2.35 -26.52
CA GLY A 107 22.36 -1.81 -26.87
C GLY A 107 23.08 -1.20 -25.67
N VAL A 108 22.36 -0.40 -24.86
CA VAL A 108 22.90 0.16 -23.61
C VAL A 108 23.22 -0.94 -22.61
N ALA A 109 22.32 -1.91 -22.40
CA ALA A 109 22.54 -2.98 -21.44
C ALA A 109 23.73 -3.87 -21.82
N SER A 110 23.88 -4.20 -23.11
CA SER A 110 25.00 -5.01 -23.61
C SER A 110 26.35 -4.31 -23.44
N ALA A 111 26.40 -2.98 -23.50
CA ALA A 111 27.62 -2.22 -23.19
C ALA A 111 28.11 -2.43 -21.74
N TYR A 112 27.20 -2.79 -20.82
CA TYR A 112 27.50 -3.12 -19.42
C TYR A 112 27.43 -4.62 -19.13
N GLY A 113 27.39 -5.49 -20.15
CA GLY A 113 27.31 -6.95 -19.99
C GLY A 113 25.98 -7.46 -19.42
N ALA A 114 24.93 -6.64 -19.43
CA ALA A 114 23.60 -6.94 -18.93
C ALA A 114 22.60 -7.18 -20.07
N GLU A 115 21.49 -7.85 -19.77
CA GLU A 115 20.37 -8.02 -20.72
C GLU A 115 19.15 -7.25 -20.22
N ALA A 116 18.59 -6.37 -21.04
CA ALA A 116 17.44 -5.55 -20.64
C ALA A 116 16.33 -5.59 -21.69
N SER A 117 15.07 -5.66 -21.22
CA SER A 117 13.90 -5.69 -22.12
C SER A 117 12.68 -5.02 -21.50
N LEU A 118 11.90 -4.31 -22.32
CA LEU A 118 10.60 -3.80 -21.95
C LEU A 118 9.54 -4.89 -22.03
N LYS A 119 8.84 -5.07 -20.92
CA LYS A 119 7.73 -5.98 -20.70
C LYS A 119 6.52 -5.18 -20.22
N TYR A 120 5.32 -5.69 -20.50
CA TYR A 120 4.06 -5.13 -20.00
C TYR A 120 3.95 -3.61 -20.18
N CYS A 121 3.64 -3.19 -21.41
CA CYS A 121 3.40 -1.79 -21.74
C CYS A 121 1.90 -1.50 -21.81
N ARG A 122 1.45 -0.46 -21.12
CA ARG A 122 0.05 -0.05 -21.06
C ARG A 122 -0.11 1.45 -21.29
N THR A 123 -1.13 1.84 -22.02
CA THR A 123 -1.60 3.23 -22.15
C THR A 123 -2.89 3.41 -21.36
N LYS A 124 -3.31 4.65 -21.12
CA LYS A 124 -4.51 4.96 -20.34
C LYS A 124 -5.75 4.34 -21.02
N GLU A 125 -6.22 3.23 -20.48
CA GLU A 125 -7.53 2.66 -20.76
C GLU A 125 -8.47 3.10 -19.64
N ALA A 126 -9.65 3.62 -20.01
CA ALA A 126 -10.68 3.86 -19.02
C ALA A 126 -11.16 2.50 -18.47
N VAL A 127 -10.80 2.17 -17.24
CA VAL A 127 -11.38 1.02 -16.54
C VAL A 127 -12.83 1.38 -16.25
N ARG A 128 -13.72 0.96 -17.15
CA ARG A 128 -15.16 1.22 -17.03
C ARG A 128 -15.78 0.02 -16.32
N PHE A 129 -15.79 0.08 -14.99
CA PHE A 129 -16.49 -0.92 -14.20
C PHE A 129 -17.98 -0.91 -14.59
N LYS A 130 -18.49 -2.06 -15.00
CA LYS A 130 -19.93 -2.21 -15.21
C LYS A 130 -20.60 -2.21 -13.83
N LYS A 131 -21.80 -1.62 -13.72
CA LYS A 131 -22.60 -1.68 -12.47
C LYS A 131 -22.74 -3.12 -11.95
N LEU A 132 -22.81 -4.08 -12.86
CA LEU A 132 -22.83 -5.51 -12.56
C LEU A 132 -21.53 -6.02 -11.92
N GLU A 133 -20.35 -5.58 -12.36
CA GLU A 133 -19.07 -6.01 -11.79
C GLU A 133 -18.90 -5.48 -10.36
N VAL A 134 -19.28 -4.22 -10.12
CA VAL A 134 -19.30 -3.63 -8.77
C VAL A 134 -20.30 -4.36 -7.88
N GLY A 135 -21.47 -4.71 -8.42
CA GLY A 135 -22.46 -5.54 -7.73
C GLY A 135 -21.89 -6.90 -7.37
N ILE A 136 -21.23 -7.59 -8.29
CA ILE A 136 -20.63 -8.92 -8.07
C ILE A 136 -19.53 -8.85 -7.01
N MET A 137 -18.63 -7.87 -7.08
CA MET A 137 -17.53 -7.69 -6.12
C MET A 137 -18.02 -7.40 -4.70
N THR A 138 -19.18 -6.78 -4.54
CA THR A 138 -19.75 -6.48 -3.22
C THR A 138 -20.66 -7.60 -2.71
N THR A 139 -21.47 -8.19 -3.59
CA THR A 139 -22.46 -9.21 -3.22
C THR A 139 -21.84 -10.59 -2.97
N ILE A 140 -20.83 -11.02 -3.72
CA ILE A 140 -20.21 -12.34 -3.52
C ILE A 140 -19.59 -12.47 -2.12
N PRO A 141 -18.73 -11.56 -1.65
CA PRO A 141 -18.16 -11.66 -0.30
C PRO A 141 -19.24 -11.61 0.78
N ALA A 142 -20.26 -10.76 0.62
CA ALA A 142 -21.38 -10.69 1.56
C ALA A 142 -22.15 -12.02 1.62
N MET A 143 -22.44 -12.63 0.46
CA MET A 143 -23.09 -13.95 0.40
C MET A 143 -22.22 -15.05 1.01
N VAL A 144 -20.91 -15.03 0.81
CA VAL A 144 -19.98 -16.00 1.41
C VAL A 144 -19.98 -15.90 2.93
N VAL A 145 -20.00 -14.68 3.48
CA VAL A 145 -20.06 -14.47 4.94
C VAL A 145 -21.38 -14.96 5.51
N VAL A 146 -22.51 -14.66 4.86
CA VAL A 146 -23.84 -15.14 5.27
C VAL A 146 -23.92 -16.67 5.19
N LEU A 147 -23.43 -17.25 4.09
CA LEU A 147 -23.44 -18.70 3.90
C LEU A 147 -22.54 -19.41 4.93
N ALA A 148 -21.37 -18.84 5.25
CA ALA A 148 -20.48 -19.36 6.28
C ALA A 148 -21.17 -19.36 7.66
N PHE A 149 -21.92 -18.31 8.00
CA PHE A 149 -22.67 -18.25 9.26
C PHE A 149 -23.68 -19.41 9.42
N PHE A 150 -24.34 -19.82 8.33
CA PHE A 150 -25.30 -20.93 8.35
C PHE A 150 -24.67 -22.31 8.14
N LEU A 151 -23.55 -22.43 7.43
CA LEU A 151 -22.90 -23.70 7.10
C LEU A 151 -21.87 -24.16 8.13
N LEU A 152 -21.15 -23.25 8.79
CA LEU A 152 -20.17 -23.59 9.83
C LEU A 152 -20.71 -24.54 10.91
N PRO A 153 -21.92 -24.34 11.47
CA PRO A 153 -22.47 -25.28 12.45
C PRO A 153 -22.82 -26.66 11.86
N LYS A 154 -22.98 -26.81 10.54
CA LYS A 154 -23.27 -28.11 9.89
C LYS A 154 -22.04 -28.83 9.37
N LEU A 155 -20.94 -28.12 9.15
CA LEU A 155 -19.68 -28.66 8.61
C LEU A 155 -18.71 -29.09 9.72
N VAL A 156 -18.85 -28.55 10.93
CA VAL A 156 -17.96 -28.83 12.06
C VAL A 156 -18.75 -29.54 13.16
N HIS A 157 -18.67 -30.87 13.19
CA HIS A 157 -19.21 -31.68 14.29
C HIS A 157 -18.06 -32.23 15.13
N GLY A 158 -18.04 -31.93 16.43
CA GLY A 158 -17.02 -32.39 17.34
C GLY A 158 -17.17 -31.77 18.73
N PRO A 159 -16.58 -32.36 19.79
CA PRO A 159 -16.77 -31.91 21.18
C PRO A 159 -16.27 -30.47 21.41
N LEU A 160 -15.17 -30.07 20.74
CA LEU A 160 -14.67 -28.69 20.74
C LEU A 160 -15.52 -27.72 19.91
N ALA A 161 -16.18 -28.24 18.88
CA ALA A 161 -17.01 -27.42 17.99
C ALA A 161 -18.31 -27.03 18.68
N GLU A 162 -18.98 -27.95 19.37
CA GLU A 162 -20.21 -27.63 20.11
C GLU A 162 -19.95 -26.62 21.24
N GLU A 163 -18.84 -26.72 21.96
CA GLU A 163 -18.51 -25.77 23.03
C GLU A 163 -18.21 -24.35 22.49
N HIS A 164 -17.40 -24.24 21.43
CA HIS A 164 -17.09 -22.94 20.83
C HIS A 164 -18.25 -22.35 20.02
N LEU A 165 -18.89 -23.11 19.13
CA LEU A 165 -20.00 -22.61 18.30
C LEU A 165 -21.22 -22.22 19.14
N SER A 166 -21.53 -22.96 20.22
CA SER A 166 -22.65 -22.59 21.10
C SER A 166 -22.39 -21.25 21.82
N LYS A 167 -21.15 -20.96 22.22
CA LYS A 167 -20.77 -19.67 22.80
C LYS A 167 -20.97 -18.52 21.80
N TYR A 168 -20.48 -18.70 20.57
CA TYR A 168 -20.65 -17.72 19.48
C TYR A 168 -22.12 -17.50 19.10
N TYR A 169 -22.88 -18.59 18.99
CA TYR A 169 -24.29 -18.56 18.62
C TYR A 169 -25.16 -17.92 19.72
N ASN A 170 -24.95 -18.27 20.98
CA ASN A 170 -25.75 -17.75 22.10
C ASN A 170 -25.50 -16.25 22.34
N GLY A 171 -24.23 -15.82 22.29
CA GLY A 171 -23.87 -14.40 22.38
C GLY A 171 -24.49 -13.61 21.23
N CYS A 172 -24.37 -14.12 19.99
CA CYS A 172 -24.92 -13.42 18.84
C CYS A 172 -26.46 -13.46 18.76
N SER A 173 -27.12 -14.57 19.10
CA SER A 173 -28.58 -14.65 19.12
C SER A 173 -29.20 -13.64 20.09
N LYS A 174 -28.51 -13.32 21.20
CA LYS A 174 -28.96 -12.36 22.20
C LYS A 174 -28.63 -10.91 21.82
N ASN A 175 -27.42 -10.68 21.27
CA ASN A 175 -26.87 -9.34 21.08
C ASN A 175 -26.60 -8.96 19.60
N TRP A 176 -27.13 -9.67 18.61
CA TRP A 176 -26.89 -9.35 17.19
C TRP A 176 -27.19 -7.89 16.83
N TRP A 177 -28.20 -7.28 17.48
CA TRP A 177 -28.62 -5.91 17.25
C TRP A 177 -27.56 -4.88 17.64
N THR A 178 -26.65 -5.20 18.57
CA THR A 178 -25.57 -4.29 18.99
C THR A 178 -24.54 -4.05 17.89
N VAL A 179 -24.42 -4.98 16.94
CA VAL A 179 -23.58 -4.82 15.74
C VAL A 179 -24.14 -3.74 14.82
N LEU A 180 -25.47 -3.70 14.64
CA LEU A 180 -26.12 -2.72 13.75
C LEU A 180 -26.06 -1.29 14.30
N VAL A 181 -26.18 -1.14 15.61
CA VAL A 181 -26.12 0.16 16.29
C VAL A 181 -24.66 0.57 16.59
N HIS A 182 -23.68 -0.25 16.18
CA HIS A 182 -22.26 -0.04 16.47
C HIS A 182 -21.96 0.17 17.95
N ILE A 183 -22.57 -0.62 18.84
CA ILE A 183 -22.31 -0.61 20.29
C ILE A 183 -21.82 -1.98 20.79
N ASN A 184 -21.40 -2.85 19.88
CA ASN A 184 -21.00 -4.21 20.16
C ASN A 184 -19.78 -4.32 21.09
N ASN A 185 -18.98 -3.25 21.18
CA ASN A 185 -17.84 -3.11 22.09
C ASN A 185 -18.22 -2.93 23.57
N PHE A 186 -19.48 -2.65 23.89
CA PHE A 186 -19.96 -2.52 25.27
C PHE A 186 -20.48 -3.84 25.84
N ASN A 187 -20.60 -4.89 25.02
CA ASN A 187 -20.95 -6.22 25.50
C ASN A 187 -19.75 -6.84 26.23
N LYS A 188 -20.04 -7.64 27.27
CA LYS A 188 -19.01 -8.46 27.93
C LYS A 188 -18.40 -9.41 26.91
N TYR A 189 -17.10 -9.68 27.02
CA TYR A 189 -16.32 -10.52 26.09
C TYR A 189 -17.04 -11.84 25.70
N GLU A 190 -17.70 -12.49 26.66
CA GLU A 190 -18.38 -13.77 26.44
C GLU A 190 -19.74 -13.66 25.74
N GLU A 191 -20.29 -12.46 25.60
CA GLU A 191 -21.60 -12.19 24.99
C GLU A 191 -21.50 -11.32 23.72
N ILE A 192 -20.29 -11.06 23.21
CA ILE A 192 -20.09 -10.28 21.98
C ILE A 192 -20.61 -11.08 20.77
N CYS A 193 -21.44 -10.46 19.93
CA CYS A 193 -21.75 -11.04 18.61
C CYS A 193 -20.58 -10.72 17.66
N LEU A 194 -19.97 -11.73 17.03
CA LEU A 194 -18.87 -11.54 16.07
C LEU A 194 -17.69 -10.73 16.66
N ASP A 195 -16.76 -11.42 17.32
CA ASP A 195 -15.59 -10.86 18.01
C ASP A 195 -14.63 -10.00 17.16
N HIS A 196 -14.85 -9.88 15.85
CA HIS A 196 -14.09 -8.95 15.00
C HIS A 196 -14.80 -7.59 14.82
N TYR A 197 -16.09 -7.51 15.16
CA TYR A 197 -16.94 -6.32 14.96
C TYR A 197 -16.95 -5.35 16.15
N TRP A 198 -16.43 -5.73 17.32
CA TRP A 198 -16.28 -4.79 18.43
C TRP A 198 -15.36 -3.61 18.04
N TYR A 199 -14.27 -3.88 17.32
CA TYR A 199 -13.34 -2.85 16.88
C TYR A 199 -13.98 -1.91 15.84
N ILE A 200 -14.73 -2.46 14.88
CA ILE A 200 -15.48 -1.66 13.89
C ILE A 200 -16.49 -0.73 14.58
N SER A 201 -17.10 -1.18 15.68
CA SER A 201 -18.03 -0.36 16.48
C SER A 201 -17.33 0.82 17.17
N VAL A 202 -16.13 0.59 17.73
CA VAL A 202 -15.31 1.65 18.35
C VAL A 202 -14.89 2.69 17.32
N ASP A 203 -14.44 2.27 16.14
CA ASP A 203 -14.01 3.19 15.09
C ASP A 203 -15.13 4.13 14.64
N MET A 204 -16.37 3.60 14.49
CA MET A 204 -17.53 4.42 14.13
C MET A 204 -17.90 5.43 15.23
N GLN A 205 -17.80 5.04 16.50
CA GLN A 205 -18.04 5.94 17.64
C GLN A 205 -17.01 7.08 17.68
N ILE A 206 -15.73 6.76 17.50
CA ILE A 206 -14.65 7.75 17.45
C ILE A 206 -14.85 8.69 16.26
N PHE A 207 -15.26 8.18 15.10
CA PHE A 207 -15.54 8.98 13.92
C PHE A 207 -16.66 10.01 14.15
N VAL A 208 -17.75 9.60 14.81
CA VAL A 208 -18.87 10.51 15.14
C VAL A 208 -18.43 11.58 16.15
N VAL A 209 -17.73 11.19 17.22
CA VAL A 209 -17.22 12.13 18.23
C VAL A 209 -16.23 13.11 17.60
N ALA A 210 -15.29 12.62 16.80
CA ALA A 210 -14.32 13.45 16.09
C ALA A 210 -15.00 14.42 15.12
N SER A 211 -16.05 13.98 14.40
CA SER A 211 -16.81 14.84 13.48
C SER A 211 -17.54 15.95 14.22
N VAL A 212 -18.16 15.66 15.37
CA VAL A 212 -18.83 16.66 16.22
C VAL A 212 -17.83 17.65 16.81
N LEU A 213 -16.70 17.17 17.34
CA LEU A 213 -15.64 18.02 17.89
C LEU A 213 -15.01 18.91 16.79
N CYS A 214 -14.83 18.39 15.57
CA CYS A 214 -14.35 19.16 14.42
C CYS A 214 -15.31 20.27 13.99
N VAL A 215 -16.62 20.10 14.18
CA VAL A 215 -17.63 21.13 13.90
C VAL A 215 -17.70 22.18 15.02
N LEU A 216 -17.48 21.78 16.27
CA LEU A 216 -17.58 22.65 17.45
C LEU A 216 -16.31 23.47 17.72
N MET A 217 -15.13 23.00 17.32
CA MET A 217 -13.88 23.68 17.63
C MET A 217 -13.60 24.81 16.63
N THR A 218 -13.56 26.04 17.14
CA THR A 218 -13.49 27.31 16.41
C THR A 218 -12.28 27.38 15.47
N ARG A 219 -12.57 27.78 14.23
CA ARG A 219 -11.73 27.77 13.01
C ARG A 219 -10.25 28.08 13.21
N CYS A 220 -9.84 28.97 14.13
CA CYS A 220 -8.43 29.32 14.33
C CYS A 220 -7.65 28.32 15.21
N LEU A 221 -8.29 27.70 16.21
CA LEU A 221 -7.63 26.76 17.12
C LEU A 221 -7.26 25.46 16.42
N LEU A 222 -8.10 24.99 15.50
CA LEU A 222 -7.85 23.77 14.72
C LEU A 222 -6.72 23.94 13.70
N TRP A 223 -6.62 25.10 13.03
CA TRP A 223 -5.48 25.41 12.18
C TRP A 223 -4.19 25.53 12.99
N ALA A 224 -4.22 26.23 14.14
CA ALA A 224 -3.06 26.33 15.02
C ALA A 224 -2.62 24.96 15.54
N LEU A 225 -3.56 24.14 16.01
CA LEU A 225 -3.29 22.80 16.54
C LEU A 225 -2.75 21.86 15.46
N ALA A 226 -3.35 21.84 14.26
CA ALA A 226 -2.88 21.00 13.16
C ALA A 226 -1.44 21.38 12.73
N LEU A 227 -1.16 22.68 12.58
CA LEU A 227 0.17 23.16 12.21
C LEU A 227 1.20 22.89 13.31
N CYS A 228 0.84 23.09 14.58
CA CYS A 228 1.69 22.76 15.72
C CYS A 228 1.98 21.25 15.79
N CYS A 229 0.96 20.40 15.64
CA CYS A 229 1.11 18.95 15.68
C CYS A 229 1.99 18.42 14.53
N THR A 230 1.80 18.89 13.30
CA THR A 230 2.66 18.50 12.18
C THR A 230 4.11 18.94 12.39
N THR A 231 4.30 20.15 12.92
CA THR A 231 5.64 20.68 13.22
C THR A 231 6.32 19.84 14.30
N VAL A 232 5.63 19.58 15.41
CA VAL A 232 6.16 18.76 16.52
C VAL A 232 6.50 17.35 16.06
N VAL A 233 5.65 16.68 15.27
CA VAL A 233 5.93 15.34 14.76
C VAL A 233 7.19 15.33 13.88
N VAL A 234 7.36 16.31 13.00
CA VAL A 234 8.54 16.37 12.11
C VAL A 234 9.82 16.70 12.86
N PHE A 235 9.77 17.63 13.81
CA PHE A 235 10.95 18.10 14.53
C PHE A 235 11.31 17.26 15.76
N ALA A 236 10.40 16.45 16.29
CA ALA A 236 10.67 15.57 17.44
C ALA A 236 11.76 14.51 17.15
N SER A 237 11.95 14.11 15.89
CA SER A 237 13.02 13.18 15.49
C SER A 237 14.39 13.85 15.31
N TRP A 238 14.47 15.18 15.30
CA TRP A 238 15.73 15.91 15.07
C TRP A 238 16.83 15.57 16.08
N PRO A 239 16.57 15.49 17.40
CA PRO A 239 17.62 15.14 18.37
C PRO A 239 18.11 13.70 18.21
N TRP A 240 17.22 12.76 17.85
CA TRP A 240 17.58 11.36 17.58
C TRP A 240 18.53 11.28 16.36
N ASN A 241 18.26 12.06 15.32
CA ASN A 241 19.14 12.17 14.16
C ASN A 241 20.53 12.74 14.49
N ASN A 242 20.68 13.43 15.62
CA ASN A 242 21.96 13.92 16.15
C ASN A 242 22.54 13.03 17.27
N MET A 243 22.20 11.73 17.26
CA MET A 243 22.69 10.71 18.21
C MET A 243 22.31 10.97 19.69
N LYS A 244 21.29 11.78 19.97
CA LYS A 244 20.75 11.94 21.33
C LYS A 244 19.55 11.01 21.51
N LEU A 245 19.73 9.94 22.28
CA LEU A 245 18.66 8.97 22.54
C LEU A 245 17.61 9.56 23.52
N PRO A 246 16.31 9.44 23.22
CA PRO A 246 15.24 9.86 24.13
C PRO A 246 15.09 8.89 25.31
N SER A 247 14.45 9.35 26.38
CA SER A 247 14.06 8.48 27.49
C SER A 247 13.00 7.47 27.05
N ARG A 248 12.94 6.30 27.71
CA ARG A 248 12.00 5.21 27.35
C ARG A 248 10.54 5.67 27.30
N GLY A 249 10.13 6.55 28.22
CA GLY A 249 8.78 7.11 28.25
C GLY A 249 8.47 8.01 27.05
N VAL A 250 9.41 8.86 26.64
CA VAL A 250 9.26 9.74 25.47
C VAL A 250 9.21 8.93 24.17
N ALA A 251 10.06 7.91 24.05
CA ALA A 251 10.04 7.00 22.90
C ALA A 251 8.72 6.23 22.77
N ALA A 252 8.20 5.72 23.89
CA ALA A 252 6.91 5.01 23.93
C ALA A 252 5.75 5.94 23.55
N LEU A 253 5.71 7.15 24.12
CA LEU A 253 4.67 8.14 23.84
C LEU A 253 4.69 8.58 22.38
N TYR A 254 5.88 8.88 21.84
CA TYR A 254 6.04 9.24 20.44
C TYR A 254 5.59 8.10 19.53
N SER A 255 6.05 6.87 19.77
CA SER A 255 5.67 5.68 18.98
C SER A 255 4.15 5.46 18.93
N ALA A 256 3.45 5.65 20.05
CA ALA A 256 2.01 5.49 20.14
C ALA A 256 1.21 6.62 19.45
N LEU A 257 1.66 7.87 19.55
CA LEU A 257 0.83 9.03 19.20
C LEU A 257 1.17 9.69 17.87
N HIS A 258 2.42 9.61 17.38
CA HIS A 258 2.86 10.41 16.22
C HIS A 258 2.05 10.12 14.95
N LYS A 259 1.71 8.85 14.67
CA LYS A 259 0.91 8.47 13.48
C LYS A 259 -0.52 8.97 13.57
N ASN A 260 -1.12 8.87 14.76
CA ASN A 260 -2.47 9.34 15.04
C ASN A 260 -2.54 10.88 14.90
N ALA A 261 -1.60 11.60 15.52
CA ALA A 261 -1.52 13.05 15.43
C ALA A 261 -1.29 13.54 13.99
N TRP A 262 -0.44 12.84 13.23
CA TRP A 262 -0.18 13.14 11.81
C TRP A 262 -1.43 12.93 10.95
N ALA A 263 -2.10 11.78 11.10
CA ALA A 263 -3.31 11.45 10.34
C ALA A 263 -4.46 12.43 10.62
N LEU A 264 -4.69 12.79 11.90
CA LEU A 264 -5.71 13.75 12.29
C LEU A 264 -5.42 15.16 11.73
N SER A 265 -4.15 15.58 11.76
CA SER A 265 -3.76 16.90 11.24
C SER A 265 -3.93 16.99 9.72
N LEU A 266 -3.50 15.97 8.97
CA LEU A 266 -3.70 15.92 7.52
C LEU A 266 -5.19 15.75 7.14
N GLY A 267 -5.94 15.00 7.94
CA GLY A 267 -7.39 14.84 7.79
C GLY A 267 -8.11 16.18 7.91
N TRP A 268 -7.77 16.97 8.94
CA TRP A 268 -8.31 18.32 9.11
C TRP A 268 -7.94 19.24 7.94
N ILE A 269 -6.67 19.29 7.53
CA ILE A 269 -6.22 20.13 6.40
C ILE A 269 -6.98 19.76 5.12
N THR A 270 -7.13 18.47 4.84
CA THR A 270 -7.82 17.97 3.63
C THR A 270 -9.31 18.32 3.66
N TYR A 271 -9.97 18.08 4.81
CA TYR A 271 -11.38 18.43 5.01
C TYR A 271 -11.63 19.93 4.88
N ALA A 272 -10.78 20.76 5.50
CA ALA A 272 -10.88 22.22 5.45
C ALA A 272 -10.69 22.76 4.02
N CYS A 273 -9.77 22.18 3.25
CA CYS A 273 -9.57 22.50 1.84
C CYS A 273 -10.75 22.07 0.96
N ALA A 274 -11.29 20.86 1.15
CA ALA A 274 -12.37 20.31 0.32
C ALA A 274 -13.72 21.00 0.54
N THR A 275 -13.99 21.46 1.76
CA THR A 275 -15.27 22.08 2.14
C THR A 275 -15.27 23.61 2.01
N GLY A 276 -14.18 24.20 1.51
CA GLY A 276 -14.01 25.65 1.42
C GLY A 276 -13.93 26.35 2.79
N GLN A 277 -13.63 25.59 3.84
CA GLN A 277 -13.53 26.07 5.23
C GLN A 277 -12.11 26.51 5.61
N ALA A 278 -11.17 26.52 4.66
CA ALA A 278 -9.78 26.96 4.85
C ALA A 278 -9.59 28.46 5.18
N GLY A 279 -10.68 29.21 5.40
CA GLY A 279 -10.64 30.65 5.63
C GLY A 279 -10.39 31.43 4.33
N LYS A 280 -10.43 32.77 4.41
CA LYS A 280 -10.26 33.68 3.26
C LYS A 280 -8.82 33.70 2.73
N ALA A 281 -8.32 32.57 2.24
CA ALA A 281 -7.25 32.53 1.25
C ALA A 281 -7.87 32.34 -0.15
N ARG A 282 -8.92 33.11 -0.45
CA ARG A 282 -9.34 33.28 -1.84
C ARG A 282 -8.30 34.22 -2.44
N LEU A 283 -7.22 33.66 -2.99
CA LEU A 283 -6.42 34.36 -3.99
C LEU A 283 -7.44 34.88 -5.00
N LYS A 284 -7.63 36.20 -5.05
CA LYS A 284 -8.28 36.83 -6.18
C LYS A 284 -7.40 36.46 -7.37
N SER A 285 -7.84 35.48 -8.15
CA SER A 285 -7.32 35.32 -9.50
C SER A 285 -7.63 36.61 -10.24
N PRO A 286 -6.64 37.22 -10.93
CA PRO A 286 -6.89 38.35 -11.82
C PRO A 286 -7.88 37.98 -12.92
#